data_AF-A0A9X1F1D9-F1
#
_entry.id   AF-A0A9X1F1D9-F1
#
_cell.length_a   1.000
_cell.length_b   1.000
_cell.length_c   1.000
_cell.angle_alpha   90.00
_cell.angle_beta   90.00
_cell.angle_gamma   90.00
#
_symmetry.space_group_name_H-M   'P 1'
#
loop_
_entity.id
_entity.type
_entity.pdbx_description
1 polymer ?
#
loop_
_entity_poly.entity_id
_entity_poly.type
_entity_poly.pdbx_seq_one_letter_code
_entity_poly.pdbx_strand_id
1 'polypeptide(L)'
;MSLVSLTLPGCVAAVIPLVASGAIVQSENNADENGDEEAPTAEQPEAANVVTAETDAASSGVEEAGSLVQPSTEDRSIQSPRLVEFIRYSTQQAFRFSEAEEPLASAVLSNPAALDGERINCDRDGELEPAVLIDLDPGEATYSSNSPLPTSTSIALSLKVLRSEGVTVAWISGNSAADADIVRDALTSSGLDPDAEDTLLLMRYPGDRKQTRRKEFSSETCLIAIAGDNRRDFDELYDYLNNRNAALNLEKLINNGWFLIGPDTPIATNKDEASDPALPLISQSSTELQDDISAAPIPDGKQEQ
;
A
#
# COMPACT_ATOMS: atom_id res chain seq x y z
N MET A 1 -36.95 5.87 -42.76
CA MET A 1 -37.50 6.23 -41.43
C MET A 1 -38.55 5.19 -41.07
N SER A 2 -38.12 4.15 -40.34
CA SER A 2 -39.03 3.16 -39.74
C SER A 2 -38.75 3.17 -38.24
N LEU A 3 -39.74 3.64 -37.49
CA LEU A 3 -39.80 3.56 -36.03
C LEU A 3 -40.37 2.18 -35.68
N VAL A 4 -39.59 1.37 -34.98
CA VAL A 4 -40.07 0.15 -34.32
C VAL A 4 -39.89 0.37 -32.81
N SER A 5 -41.01 0.63 -32.14
CA SER A 5 -41.12 0.61 -30.69
C SER A 5 -41.66 -0.75 -30.29
N LEU A 6 -40.93 -1.51 -29.45
CA LEU A 6 -41.46 -2.69 -28.75
C LEU A 6 -41.00 -2.66 -27.29
N THR A 7 -42.00 -2.87 -26.45
CA THR A 7 -42.11 -2.66 -25.00
C THR A 7 -41.40 -3.73 -24.18
N LEU A 8 -40.73 -3.32 -23.08
CA LEU A 8 -40.21 -4.23 -22.05
C LEU A 8 -41.34 -4.78 -21.16
N PRO A 9 -41.43 -6.11 -20.93
CA PRO A 9 -42.23 -6.66 -19.85
C PRO A 9 -41.36 -7.13 -18.67
N GLY A 10 -41.77 -6.71 -17.47
CA GLY A 10 -41.87 -7.64 -16.33
C GLY A 10 -40.85 -7.50 -15.21
N CYS A 11 -41.22 -6.77 -14.15
CA CYS A 11 -40.63 -6.90 -12.82
C CYS A 11 -41.05 -8.25 -12.21
N VAL A 12 -40.09 -9.07 -11.80
CA VAL A 12 -40.35 -10.24 -10.93
C VAL A 12 -40.16 -9.78 -9.48
N ALA A 13 -41.25 -9.70 -8.74
CA ALA A 13 -41.23 -9.52 -7.29
C ALA A 13 -40.83 -10.85 -6.63
N ALA A 14 -39.64 -10.92 -6.05
CA ALA A 14 -39.21 -12.05 -5.24
C ALA A 14 -39.83 -11.93 -3.84
N VAL A 15 -40.62 -12.94 -3.45
CA VAL A 15 -41.18 -13.08 -2.11
C VAL A 15 -40.13 -13.79 -1.24
N ILE A 16 -39.62 -13.10 -0.22
CA ILE A 16 -38.69 -13.64 0.77
C ILE A 16 -39.52 -14.39 1.85
N PRO A 17 -39.26 -15.68 2.12
CA PRO A 17 -39.80 -16.31 3.31
C PRO A 17 -39.00 -15.87 4.55
N LEU A 18 -39.66 -15.18 5.47
CA LEU A 18 -39.23 -14.98 6.84
C LEU A 18 -39.21 -16.34 7.56
N VAL A 19 -38.01 -16.84 7.87
CA VAL A 19 -37.84 -17.93 8.84
C VAL A 19 -37.29 -17.33 10.13
N ALA A 20 -38.21 -17.11 11.07
CA ALA A 20 -37.91 -16.83 12.47
C ALA A 20 -38.10 -18.13 13.26
N SER A 21 -37.03 -18.64 13.87
CA SER A 21 -36.95 -19.62 14.99
C SER A 21 -35.45 -19.98 15.12
N GLY A 22 -34.70 -19.72 16.18
CA GLY A 22 -35.03 -19.73 17.60
C GLY A 22 -34.37 -20.96 18.24
N ALA A 23 -33.20 -20.79 18.86
CA ALA A 23 -32.72 -21.60 19.99
C ALA A 23 -31.43 -21.00 20.56
N ILE A 24 -31.53 -20.42 21.75
CA ILE A 24 -30.40 -20.14 22.65
C ILE A 24 -30.18 -21.44 23.43
N VAL A 25 -28.98 -22.01 23.35
CA VAL A 25 -28.53 -23.06 24.28
C VAL A 25 -27.63 -22.38 25.30
N GLN A 26 -28.22 -22.18 26.48
CA GLN A 26 -27.53 -21.76 27.69
C GLN A 26 -26.94 -23.02 28.35
N SER A 27 -25.63 -23.06 28.48
CA SER A 27 -24.92 -24.09 29.24
C SER A 27 -24.61 -23.52 30.63
N GLU A 28 -25.48 -23.81 31.59
CA GLU A 28 -25.20 -23.68 33.01
C GLU A 28 -24.30 -24.85 33.44
N ASN A 29 -23.17 -24.56 34.06
CA ASN A 29 -22.47 -25.51 34.92
C ASN A 29 -22.21 -24.85 36.28
N ASN A 30 -22.95 -25.40 37.24
CA ASN A 30 -22.85 -25.39 38.69
C ASN A 30 -21.64 -24.69 39.33
N ALA A 31 -21.98 -23.65 40.10
CA ALA A 31 -21.79 -23.53 41.54
C ALA A 31 -20.70 -24.40 42.20
N ASP A 32 -19.68 -23.71 42.72
CA ASP A 32 -19.12 -24.00 44.05
C ASP A 32 -19.13 -22.69 44.86
N GLU A 33 -19.66 -22.81 46.08
CA GLU A 33 -19.84 -21.79 47.10
C GLU A 33 -18.51 -21.18 47.59
N ASN A 34 -18.50 -19.87 47.84
CA ASN A 34 -18.17 -19.25 49.14
C ASN A 34 -17.96 -17.73 49.01
N GLY A 35 -18.52 -16.96 49.94
CA GLY A 35 -17.97 -15.67 50.34
C GLY A 35 -18.90 -14.45 50.20
N ASP A 36 -19.88 -14.40 51.09
CA ASP A 36 -20.40 -13.24 51.83
C ASP A 36 -19.88 -11.80 51.54
N GLU A 37 -20.87 -10.91 51.44
CA GLU A 37 -20.99 -9.62 52.15
C GLU A 37 -20.63 -8.26 51.49
N GLU A 38 -21.70 -7.48 51.33
CA GLU A 38 -21.88 -6.03 51.49
C GLU A 38 -21.05 -4.98 50.72
N ALA A 39 -21.78 -4.25 49.87
CA ALA A 39 -21.60 -2.82 49.66
C ALA A 39 -22.20 -2.03 50.84
N PRO A 40 -21.67 -0.84 51.17
CA PRO A 40 -22.55 0.32 51.08
C PRO A 40 -21.89 1.65 50.64
N THR A 41 -22.74 2.47 50.02
CA THR A 41 -22.98 3.91 50.26
C THR A 41 -21.87 4.96 50.08
N ALA A 42 -22.26 5.97 49.29
CA ALA A 42 -21.63 7.25 49.04
C ALA A 42 -21.46 8.14 50.28
N GLU A 43 -20.43 9.00 50.28
CA GLU A 43 -20.53 10.35 50.85
C GLU A 43 -19.44 11.28 50.28
N GLN A 44 -19.89 12.45 49.84
CA GLN A 44 -19.14 13.61 49.38
C GLN A 44 -18.92 14.57 50.57
N PRO A 45 -17.83 15.36 50.59
CA PRO A 45 -17.89 16.66 51.26
C PRO A 45 -17.58 17.83 50.31
N GLU A 46 -18.43 18.85 50.43
CA GLU A 46 -18.27 20.23 49.95
C GLU A 46 -17.40 21.09 50.89
N ALA A 47 -17.07 22.27 50.37
CA ALA A 47 -16.61 23.51 51.01
C ALA A 47 -15.08 23.65 51.22
N ALA A 48 -14.38 24.38 50.35
CA ALA A 48 -14.31 25.85 50.19
C ALA A 48 -13.35 26.52 51.20
N ASN A 49 -12.28 27.14 50.69
CA ASN A 49 -11.95 28.51 51.11
C ASN A 49 -11.22 29.30 50.02
N VAL A 50 -11.65 30.55 49.89
CA VAL A 50 -11.26 31.59 48.94
C VAL A 50 -10.49 32.66 49.70
N VAL A 51 -9.35 33.15 49.16
CA VAL A 51 -8.81 34.54 49.32
C VAL A 51 -7.86 34.77 48.13
N THR A 52 -8.28 35.40 47.01
CA THR A 52 -8.13 36.84 46.63
C THR A 52 -6.71 37.42 46.77
N ALA A 53 -6.05 37.71 45.64
CA ALA A 53 -5.79 39.08 45.10
C ALA A 53 -4.32 39.49 45.39
N GLU A 54 -3.56 40.20 44.58
CA GLU A 54 -3.84 41.13 43.49
C GLU A 54 -2.51 41.42 42.72
N THR A 55 -2.64 41.65 41.41
CA THR A 55 -1.92 42.60 40.53
C THR A 55 -0.47 43.02 40.78
N ASP A 56 0.36 42.98 39.73
CA ASP A 56 0.85 44.24 39.13
C ASP A 56 1.31 44.10 37.67
N ALA A 57 1.21 45.21 36.95
CA ALA A 57 1.20 45.33 35.50
C ALA A 57 2.46 46.00 34.90
N ALA A 58 2.50 46.00 33.56
CA ALA A 58 3.24 46.90 32.66
C ALA A 58 4.73 46.55 32.39
N SER A 59 5.36 46.80 31.22
CA SER A 59 5.00 47.51 29.99
C SER A 59 5.97 47.13 28.85
N SER A 60 5.44 47.08 27.62
CA SER A 60 6.01 47.49 26.32
C SER A 60 7.50 47.29 25.97
N GLY A 61 7.71 46.65 24.81
CA GLY A 61 8.86 46.87 23.91
C GLY A 61 8.51 46.43 22.49
N VAL A 62 8.46 47.38 21.55
CA VAL A 62 8.29 47.19 20.09
C VAL A 62 9.58 47.64 19.40
N GLU A 63 9.98 46.90 18.36
CA GLU A 63 10.80 47.21 17.16
C GLU A 63 11.76 46.03 16.88
N GLU A 64 11.42 45.13 15.96
CA GLU A 64 11.56 45.18 14.49
C GLU A 64 12.90 44.60 14.02
N ALA A 65 12.85 43.38 13.46
CA ALA A 65 13.74 42.92 12.40
C ALA A 65 13.00 41.84 11.61
N GLY A 66 12.54 42.20 10.41
CA GLY A 66 11.89 41.31 9.47
C GLY A 66 12.80 40.15 9.09
N SER A 67 12.52 38.98 9.62
CA SER A 67 12.93 37.73 9.00
C SER A 67 11.90 37.41 7.92
N LEU A 68 12.29 37.57 6.65
CA LEU A 68 11.55 36.98 5.55
C LEU A 68 11.40 35.50 5.87
N VAL A 69 10.19 35.09 6.24
CA VAL A 69 9.78 33.69 6.31
C VAL A 69 10.00 33.14 4.91
N GLN A 70 11.15 32.50 4.72
CA GLN A 70 11.34 31.61 3.58
C GLN A 70 10.24 30.56 3.73
N PRO A 71 9.39 30.34 2.71
CA PRO A 71 8.47 29.22 2.74
C PRO A 71 9.32 27.97 2.97
N SER A 72 9.14 27.35 4.13
CA SER A 72 9.77 26.09 4.48
C SER A 72 9.47 25.12 3.33
N THR A 73 10.54 24.63 2.70
CA THR A 73 10.51 23.63 1.63
C THR A 73 10.13 22.24 2.16
N GLU A 74 9.62 22.15 3.38
CA GLU A 74 9.23 20.91 4.06
C GLU A 74 7.95 20.28 3.50
N ASP A 75 7.14 21.04 2.76
CA ASP A 75 5.88 20.56 2.16
C ASP A 75 6.08 19.72 0.87
N ARG A 76 7.34 19.49 0.45
CA ARG A 76 7.66 18.60 -0.69
C ARG A 76 7.88 17.14 -0.29
N SER A 77 7.79 16.80 0.99
CA SER A 77 8.24 15.50 1.50
C SER A 77 7.18 14.38 1.56
N ILE A 78 5.93 14.64 1.16
CA ILE A 78 4.85 13.62 1.09
C ILE A 78 4.28 13.47 -0.34
N GLN A 79 5.03 13.90 -1.35
CA GLN A 79 4.85 13.36 -2.69
C GLN A 79 5.93 12.33 -2.87
N SER A 80 5.71 11.09 -2.39
CA SER A 80 6.65 10.02 -2.69
C SER A 80 6.72 9.89 -4.21
N PRO A 81 7.86 10.16 -4.87
CA PRO A 81 7.99 10.03 -6.32
C PRO A 81 7.57 8.64 -6.82
N ARG A 82 7.63 7.66 -5.91
CA ARG A 82 7.25 6.26 -6.13
C ARG A 82 5.75 6.03 -6.23
N LEU A 83 4.91 6.84 -5.56
CA LEU A 83 3.45 6.75 -5.78
C LEU A 83 3.07 7.32 -7.14
N VAL A 84 3.78 8.34 -7.62
CA VAL A 84 3.61 8.85 -8.99
C VAL A 84 4.00 7.78 -10.01
N GLU A 85 5.08 7.04 -9.76
CA GLU A 85 5.48 5.89 -10.59
C GLU A 85 4.43 4.78 -10.60
N PHE A 86 3.86 4.45 -9.44
CA PHE A 86 2.74 3.51 -9.31
C PHE A 86 1.53 3.94 -10.17
N ILE A 87 1.10 5.20 -10.06
CA ILE A 87 -0.02 5.73 -10.87
C ILE A 87 0.31 5.61 -12.36
N ARG A 88 1.48 6.09 -12.79
CA ARG A 88 1.90 6.07 -14.20
C ARG A 88 1.92 4.64 -14.76
N TYR A 89 2.47 3.70 -14.00
CA TYR A 89 2.48 2.29 -14.40
C TYR A 89 1.06 1.74 -14.51
N SER A 90 0.20 2.05 -13.53
CA SER A 90 -1.18 1.58 -13.48
C SER A 90 -2.00 2.06 -14.68
N THR A 91 -1.95 3.36 -15.02
CA THR A 91 -2.60 3.91 -16.23
C THR A 91 -2.09 3.23 -17.50
N GLN A 92 -0.78 2.99 -17.62
CA GLN A 92 -0.22 2.28 -18.77
C GLN A 92 -0.71 0.84 -18.88
N GLN A 93 -0.78 0.10 -17.76
CA GLN A 93 -1.28 -1.28 -17.79
C GLN A 93 -2.77 -1.34 -18.04
N ALA A 94 -3.57 -0.40 -17.50
CA ALA A 94 -5.00 -0.30 -17.79
C ALA A 94 -5.26 -0.06 -19.29
N PHE A 95 -4.50 0.83 -19.93
CA PHE A 95 -4.56 1.02 -21.37
C PHE A 95 -4.17 -0.25 -22.15
N ARG A 96 -3.10 -0.96 -21.74
CA ARG A 96 -2.72 -2.22 -22.38
C ARG A 96 -3.79 -3.30 -22.21
N PHE A 97 -4.46 -3.32 -21.06
CA PHE A 97 -5.56 -4.22 -20.77
C PHE A 97 -6.75 -3.97 -21.71
N SER A 98 -7.07 -2.70 -22.02
CA SER A 98 -8.17 -2.36 -22.93
C SER A 98 -7.88 -2.71 -24.40
N GLU A 99 -6.65 -2.51 -24.87
CA GLU A 99 -6.28 -2.67 -26.28
C GLU A 99 -5.99 -4.13 -26.71
N ALA A 100 -5.87 -5.07 -25.77
CA ALA A 100 -4.88 -6.16 -25.85
C ALA A 100 -4.84 -7.08 -27.11
N GLU A 101 -3.60 -7.32 -27.58
CA GLU A 101 -3.17 -8.40 -28.49
C GLU A 101 -2.45 -9.57 -27.77
N GLU A 102 -2.07 -9.44 -26.48
CA GLU A 102 -1.41 -10.49 -25.68
C GLU A 102 -1.85 -10.50 -24.19
N PRO A 103 -1.71 -11.63 -23.46
CA PRO A 103 -2.06 -11.72 -22.04
C PRO A 103 -1.20 -10.80 -21.16
N LEU A 104 -1.85 -10.04 -20.28
CA LEU A 104 -1.18 -9.14 -19.34
C LEU A 104 -0.78 -9.88 -18.05
N ALA A 105 0.48 -9.80 -17.63
CA ALA A 105 0.87 -10.34 -16.33
C ALA A 105 0.34 -9.46 -15.17
N SER A 106 -0.39 -10.07 -14.23
CA SER A 106 -0.86 -9.41 -13.00
C SER A 106 0.30 -9.10 -12.05
N ALA A 107 0.02 -8.43 -10.93
CA ALA A 107 0.95 -8.21 -9.82
C ALA A 107 0.92 -9.35 -8.78
N VAL A 108 0.23 -10.47 -9.05
CA VAL A 108 0.12 -11.60 -8.12
C VAL A 108 0.99 -12.75 -8.60
N LEU A 109 1.76 -13.33 -7.67
CA LEU A 109 2.60 -14.49 -7.95
C LEU A 109 1.75 -15.74 -8.26
N SER A 110 2.18 -16.53 -9.24
CA SER A 110 1.57 -17.83 -9.55
C SER A 110 1.79 -18.83 -8.41
N ASN A 111 3.00 -18.82 -7.84
CA ASN A 111 3.38 -19.62 -6.69
C ASN A 111 4.30 -18.82 -5.75
N PRO A 112 3.75 -18.16 -4.71
CA PRO A 112 4.54 -17.43 -3.71
C PRO A 112 5.71 -18.21 -3.13
N ALA A 113 5.51 -19.51 -2.86
CA ALA A 113 6.52 -20.37 -2.23
C ALA A 113 7.72 -20.68 -3.13
N ALA A 114 7.63 -20.46 -4.45
CA ALA A 114 8.72 -20.74 -5.38
C ALA A 114 9.79 -19.63 -5.42
N LEU A 115 9.45 -18.40 -5.02
CA LEU A 115 10.35 -17.22 -5.08
C LEU A 115 10.95 -16.98 -6.48
N ASP A 116 10.30 -17.45 -7.54
CA ASP A 116 10.75 -17.35 -8.93
C ASP A 116 10.31 -16.05 -9.63
N GLY A 117 9.37 -15.33 -9.03
CA GLY A 117 8.81 -14.09 -9.58
C GLY A 117 7.82 -14.32 -10.72
N GLU A 118 7.38 -15.57 -10.96
CA GLU A 118 6.35 -15.86 -11.95
C GLU A 118 5.00 -15.31 -11.49
N ARG A 119 4.29 -14.64 -12.40
CA ARG A 119 3.02 -13.96 -12.12
C ARG A 119 1.87 -14.63 -12.86
N ILE A 120 0.69 -14.61 -12.24
CA ILE A 120 -0.54 -15.05 -12.87
C ILE A 120 -0.84 -14.08 -14.03
N ASN A 121 -1.23 -14.60 -15.19
CA ASN A 121 -1.72 -13.77 -16.28
C ASN A 121 -3.17 -13.38 -16.01
N CYS A 122 -3.51 -12.13 -16.27
CA CYS A 122 -4.88 -11.69 -16.37
C CYS A 122 -5.53 -12.36 -17.58
N ASP A 123 -6.53 -13.17 -17.31
CA ASP A 123 -7.34 -13.81 -18.33
C ASP A 123 -8.41 -12.84 -18.82
N ARG A 124 -8.48 -12.60 -20.14
CA ARG A 124 -9.52 -11.76 -20.77
C ARG A 124 -10.78 -12.56 -21.11
N ASP A 125 -10.69 -13.90 -21.12
CA ASP A 125 -11.87 -14.74 -21.34
C ASP A 125 -12.83 -14.67 -20.14
N GLY A 126 -12.37 -14.11 -19.01
CA GLY A 126 -13.19 -13.65 -17.90
C GLY A 126 -13.48 -12.14 -17.96
N GLU A 127 -14.62 -11.74 -17.40
CA GLU A 127 -15.06 -10.33 -17.26
C GLU A 127 -14.27 -9.59 -16.16
N LEU A 128 -12.96 -9.83 -16.05
CA LEU A 128 -12.12 -9.21 -15.02
C LEU A 128 -11.91 -7.72 -15.32
N GLU A 129 -12.07 -6.87 -14.31
CA GLU A 129 -11.72 -5.46 -14.40
C GLU A 129 -10.26 -5.24 -13.97
N PRO A 130 -9.52 -4.28 -14.57
CA PRO A 130 -8.19 -3.94 -14.10
C PRO A 130 -8.30 -3.31 -12.71
N ALA A 131 -7.42 -3.72 -11.79
CA ALA A 131 -7.45 -3.24 -10.42
C ALA A 131 -6.07 -2.88 -9.88
N VAL A 132 -6.02 -1.95 -8.94
CA VAL A 132 -4.81 -1.61 -8.19
C VAL A 132 -5.07 -1.78 -6.70
N LEU A 133 -4.02 -2.12 -5.95
CA LEU A 133 -4.09 -2.30 -4.51
C LEU A 133 -3.11 -1.41 -3.77
N ILE A 134 -3.55 -0.72 -2.73
CA ILE A 134 -2.73 0.18 -1.93
C ILE A 134 -2.78 -0.23 -0.46
N ASP A 135 -1.61 -0.47 0.13
CA ASP A 135 -1.46 -0.76 1.55
C ASP A 135 -1.55 0.51 2.40
N LEU A 136 -2.30 0.43 3.49
CA LEU A 136 -2.52 1.54 4.43
C LEU A 136 -1.68 1.43 5.70
N ASP A 137 -1.11 0.26 6.00
CA ASP A 137 -0.46 0.00 7.27
C ASP A 137 0.94 0.65 7.27
N PRO A 138 1.26 1.54 8.23
CA PRO A 138 2.57 2.14 8.30
C PRO A 138 3.61 1.14 8.83
N GLY A 139 4.49 0.68 7.94
CA GLY A 139 5.57 -0.25 8.21
C GLY A 139 5.07 -1.55 8.82
N GLU A 140 5.37 -1.74 10.10
CA GLU A 140 5.00 -2.97 10.81
C GLU A 140 3.61 -2.89 11.48
N ALA A 141 3.04 -1.69 11.62
CA ALA A 141 1.86 -1.43 12.43
C ALA A 141 0.57 -1.40 11.60
N THR A 142 -0.54 -1.82 12.20
CA THR A 142 -1.87 -1.67 11.60
C THR A 142 -2.28 -0.20 11.52
N TYR A 143 -2.97 0.16 10.44
CA TYR A 143 -3.52 1.49 10.23
C TYR A 143 -4.44 1.93 11.39
N SER A 144 -4.38 3.23 11.68
CA SER A 144 -5.19 3.92 12.67
C SER A 144 -5.54 5.31 12.15
N SER A 145 -6.50 5.99 12.78
CA SER A 145 -6.86 7.37 12.40
C SER A 145 -5.72 8.39 12.54
N ASN A 146 -4.66 8.06 13.28
CA ASN A 146 -3.46 8.89 13.40
C ASN A 146 -2.35 8.51 12.41
N SER A 147 -2.53 7.43 11.64
CA SER A 147 -1.57 7.00 10.64
C SER A 147 -1.57 8.00 9.46
N PRO A 148 -0.39 8.41 8.97
CA PRO A 148 -0.30 9.38 7.89
C PRO A 148 -0.90 8.82 6.60
N LEU A 149 -1.69 9.63 5.89
CA LEU A 149 -2.14 9.35 4.54
C LEU A 149 -1.52 10.35 3.55
N PRO A 150 -1.27 9.97 2.29
CA PRO A 150 -0.77 10.88 1.29
C PRO A 150 -1.87 11.86 0.84
N THR A 151 -2.04 12.98 1.55
CA THR A 151 -3.15 13.94 1.32
C THR A 151 -2.95 14.92 0.16
N SER A 152 -1.95 14.70 -0.72
CA SER A 152 -1.67 15.67 -1.78
C SER A 152 -2.76 15.69 -2.86
N THR A 153 -3.15 16.88 -3.31
CA THR A 153 -4.18 17.05 -4.35
C THR A 153 -3.83 16.31 -5.65
N SER A 154 -2.55 16.25 -6.03
CA SER A 154 -2.12 15.55 -7.24
C SER A 154 -2.35 14.03 -7.16
N ILE A 155 -2.18 13.43 -5.99
CA ILE A 155 -2.44 12.00 -5.75
C ILE A 155 -3.93 11.72 -5.82
N ALA A 156 -4.75 12.51 -5.12
CA ALA A 156 -6.21 12.39 -5.16
C ALA A 156 -6.76 12.51 -6.60
N LEU A 157 -6.27 13.50 -7.37
CA LEU A 157 -6.64 13.67 -8.78
C LEU A 157 -6.20 12.47 -9.63
N SER A 158 -5.03 11.91 -9.35
CA SER A 158 -4.51 10.75 -10.08
C SER A 158 -5.33 9.49 -9.83
N LEU A 159 -5.72 9.23 -8.58
CA LEU A 159 -6.63 8.13 -8.24
C LEU A 159 -8.00 8.30 -8.89
N LYS A 160 -8.50 9.55 -8.94
CA LYS A 160 -9.74 9.86 -9.67
C LYS A 160 -9.64 9.53 -11.16
N VAL A 161 -8.49 9.80 -11.79
CA VAL A 161 -8.26 9.42 -13.20
C VAL A 161 -8.33 7.91 -13.37
N LEU A 162 -7.66 7.12 -12.52
CA LEU A 162 -7.73 5.66 -12.56
C LEU A 162 -9.17 5.15 -12.47
N ARG A 163 -9.95 5.65 -11.50
CA ARG A 163 -11.39 5.29 -11.38
C ARG A 163 -12.16 5.62 -12.65
N SER A 164 -11.94 6.79 -13.24
CA SER A 164 -12.63 7.21 -14.48
C SER A 164 -12.25 6.39 -15.71
N GLU A 165 -11.10 5.71 -15.67
CA GLU A 165 -10.64 4.78 -16.70
C GLU A 165 -11.14 3.34 -16.47
N GLY A 166 -12.01 3.13 -15.46
CA GLY A 166 -12.54 1.81 -15.13
C GLY A 166 -11.55 0.92 -14.36
N VAL A 167 -10.53 1.52 -13.73
CA VAL A 167 -9.63 0.79 -12.83
C VAL A 167 -10.23 0.74 -11.43
N THR A 168 -10.49 -0.46 -10.92
CA THR A 168 -10.89 -0.66 -9.53
C THR A 168 -9.75 -0.27 -8.60
N VAL A 169 -9.99 0.69 -7.70
CA VAL A 169 -9.03 1.03 -6.64
C VAL A 169 -9.42 0.29 -5.37
N ALA A 170 -8.44 -0.40 -4.78
CA ALA A 170 -8.62 -1.15 -3.54
C ALA A 170 -7.58 -0.75 -2.49
N TRP A 171 -7.99 -0.77 -1.22
CA TRP A 171 -7.15 -0.48 -0.07
C TRP A 171 -7.09 -1.68 0.86
N ILE A 172 -5.91 -2.03 1.35
CA ILE A 172 -5.71 -3.17 2.26
C ILE A 172 -5.07 -2.73 3.57
N SER A 173 -5.53 -3.33 4.66
CA SER A 173 -5.00 -3.11 6.01
C SER A 173 -5.22 -4.34 6.87
N GLY A 174 -4.37 -4.53 7.88
CA GLY A 174 -4.58 -5.48 8.97
C GLY A 174 -5.76 -5.15 9.89
N ASN A 175 -6.46 -4.02 9.70
CA ASN A 175 -7.67 -3.68 10.47
C ASN A 175 -8.74 -4.77 10.34
N SER A 176 -9.55 -4.91 11.39
CA SER A 176 -10.75 -5.74 11.34
C SER A 176 -11.78 -5.13 10.40
N ALA A 177 -12.59 -5.96 9.75
CA ALA A 177 -13.76 -5.49 9.00
C ALA A 177 -14.76 -4.71 9.87
N ALA A 178 -14.73 -4.88 11.20
CA ALA A 178 -15.50 -4.08 12.14
C ALA A 178 -15.03 -2.60 12.21
N ASP A 179 -13.80 -2.31 11.80
CA ASP A 179 -13.21 -0.97 11.80
C ASP A 179 -13.36 -0.26 10.43
N ALA A 180 -14.20 -0.81 9.53
CA ALA A 180 -14.35 -0.29 8.17
C ALA A 180 -14.73 1.18 8.12
N ASP A 181 -15.59 1.64 9.03
CA ASP A 181 -16.04 3.03 9.09
C ASP A 181 -14.87 3.97 9.40
N ILE A 182 -13.96 3.59 10.30
CA ILE A 182 -12.77 4.38 10.65
C ILE A 182 -11.85 4.55 9.44
N VAL A 183 -11.64 3.46 8.68
CA VAL A 183 -10.81 3.48 7.48
C VAL A 183 -11.47 4.32 6.39
N ARG A 184 -12.78 4.12 6.16
CA ARG A 184 -13.53 4.86 5.14
C ARG A 184 -13.56 6.37 5.42
N ASP A 185 -13.85 6.76 6.66
CA ASP A 185 -13.88 8.17 7.07
C ASP A 185 -12.53 8.85 6.85
N ALA A 186 -11.43 8.15 7.10
CA ALA A 186 -10.09 8.68 6.86
C ALA A 186 -9.78 8.83 5.35
N LEU A 187 -10.16 7.85 4.52
CA LEU A 187 -9.98 7.93 3.07
C LEU A 187 -10.83 9.02 2.43
N THR A 188 -12.06 9.21 2.91
CA THR A 188 -12.95 10.28 2.44
C THR A 188 -12.48 11.65 2.89
N SER A 189 -12.13 11.81 4.18
CA SER A 189 -11.65 13.10 4.71
C SER A 189 -10.29 13.53 4.16
N SER A 190 -9.43 12.57 3.78
CA SER A 190 -8.17 12.85 3.08
C SER A 190 -8.38 13.20 1.60
N GLY A 191 -9.56 12.94 1.03
CA GLY A 191 -9.87 13.12 -0.38
C GLY A 191 -9.29 12.04 -1.29
N LEU A 192 -8.73 10.95 -0.72
CA LEU A 192 -8.20 9.83 -1.48
C LEU A 192 -9.32 8.98 -2.09
N ASP A 193 -10.40 8.75 -1.34
CA ASP A 193 -11.65 8.12 -1.78
C ASP A 193 -12.85 9.01 -1.39
N PRO A 194 -13.06 10.13 -2.10
CA PRO A 194 -14.07 11.12 -1.72
C PRO A 194 -15.51 10.62 -1.86
N ASP A 195 -15.74 9.63 -2.73
CA ASP A 195 -17.06 9.07 -3.01
C ASP A 195 -17.34 7.79 -2.18
N ALA A 196 -16.35 7.30 -1.43
CA ALA A 196 -16.40 6.09 -0.60
C ALA A 196 -16.74 4.81 -1.39
N GLU A 197 -16.32 4.75 -2.65
CA GLU A 197 -16.64 3.67 -3.59
C GLU A 197 -15.52 2.62 -3.70
N ASP A 198 -14.31 2.92 -3.22
CA ASP A 198 -13.19 2.00 -3.33
C ASP A 198 -13.41 0.73 -2.50
N THR A 199 -12.78 -0.35 -2.96
CA THR A 199 -12.87 -1.64 -2.28
C THR A 199 -11.98 -1.65 -1.03
N LEU A 200 -12.51 -2.06 0.12
CA LEU A 200 -11.72 -2.25 1.34
C LEU A 200 -11.44 -3.75 1.59
N LEU A 201 -10.16 -4.10 1.64
CA LEU A 201 -9.67 -5.44 1.97
C LEU A 201 -9.23 -5.46 3.44
N LEU A 202 -10.21 -5.56 4.33
CA LEU A 202 -9.99 -5.70 5.77
C LEU A 202 -10.08 -7.16 6.22
N MET A 203 -9.55 -7.46 7.41
CA MET A 203 -9.50 -8.80 7.99
C MET A 203 -10.88 -9.18 8.52
N ARG A 204 -11.46 -10.28 8.03
CA ARG A 204 -12.87 -10.64 8.34
C ARG A 204 -13.03 -11.36 9.66
N TYR A 205 -11.98 -12.05 10.12
CA TYR A 205 -11.97 -12.85 11.34
C TYR A 205 -10.55 -12.94 11.90
N PRO A 206 -10.39 -13.35 13.18
CA PRO A 206 -9.06 -13.56 13.76
C PRO A 206 -8.23 -14.57 12.97
N GLY A 207 -7.01 -14.20 12.61
CA GLY A 207 -6.11 -15.04 11.82
C GLY A 207 -6.30 -14.96 10.29
N ASP A 208 -7.25 -14.15 9.81
CA ASP A 208 -7.26 -13.71 8.41
C ASP A 208 -5.99 -12.91 8.10
N ARG A 209 -5.57 -12.90 6.82
CA ARG A 209 -4.26 -12.34 6.41
C ARG A 209 -4.40 -11.54 5.13
N LYS A 210 -3.58 -10.49 5.00
CA LYS A 210 -3.49 -9.68 3.78
C LYS A 210 -3.23 -10.52 2.53
N GLN A 211 -2.33 -11.51 2.61
CA GLN A 211 -2.02 -12.41 1.50
C GLN A 211 -3.27 -13.15 0.98
N THR A 212 -4.11 -13.67 1.89
CA THR A 212 -5.37 -14.33 1.54
C THR A 212 -6.34 -13.35 0.89
N ARG A 213 -6.51 -12.16 1.49
CA ARG A 213 -7.42 -11.12 0.96
C ARG A 213 -7.01 -10.64 -0.43
N ARG A 214 -5.71 -10.43 -0.66
CA ARG A 214 -5.14 -10.07 -1.97
C ARG A 214 -5.40 -11.16 -3.00
N LYS A 215 -5.19 -12.43 -2.65
CA LYS A 215 -5.44 -13.57 -3.54
C LYS A 215 -6.91 -13.68 -3.93
N GLU A 216 -7.82 -13.55 -2.95
CA GLU A 216 -9.27 -13.54 -3.22
C GLU A 216 -9.65 -12.39 -4.16
N PHE A 217 -9.17 -11.16 -3.88
CA PHE A 217 -9.41 -10.00 -4.74
C PHE A 217 -8.91 -10.21 -6.19
N SER A 218 -7.74 -10.81 -6.34
CA SER A 218 -7.17 -11.13 -7.67
C SER A 218 -7.87 -12.27 -8.42
N SER A 219 -8.78 -12.99 -7.78
CA SER A 219 -9.61 -14.00 -8.47
C SER A 219 -10.81 -13.38 -9.19
N GLU A 220 -11.17 -12.15 -8.84
CA GLU A 220 -12.31 -11.40 -9.39
C GLU A 220 -11.86 -10.15 -10.16
N THR A 221 -10.57 -9.79 -10.08
CA THR A 221 -9.98 -8.64 -10.76
C THR A 221 -8.63 -8.98 -11.39
N CYS A 222 -8.25 -8.24 -12.43
CA CYS A 222 -6.89 -8.22 -12.92
C CYS A 222 -6.08 -7.24 -12.06
N LEU A 223 -5.53 -7.70 -10.95
CA LEU A 223 -4.69 -6.86 -10.08
C LEU A 223 -3.39 -6.49 -10.81
N ILE A 224 -3.31 -5.31 -11.42
CA ILE A 224 -2.21 -4.87 -12.28
C ILE A 224 -1.04 -4.25 -11.50
N ALA A 225 -1.30 -3.67 -10.33
CA ALA A 225 -0.26 -3.05 -9.51
C ALA A 225 -0.61 -3.07 -8.01
N ILE A 226 0.43 -3.11 -7.17
CA ILE A 226 0.35 -3.07 -5.72
C ILE A 226 1.32 -2.01 -5.21
N ALA A 227 0.86 -1.14 -4.33
CA ALA A 227 1.67 -0.17 -3.61
C ALA A 227 1.66 -0.48 -2.12
N GLY A 228 2.82 -0.54 -1.48
CA GLY A 228 2.97 -0.69 -0.03
C GLY A 228 4.33 -0.17 0.41
N ASP A 229 4.55 0.09 1.69
CA ASP A 229 5.79 0.69 2.18
C ASP A 229 6.85 -0.37 2.57
N ASN A 230 6.44 -1.64 2.64
CA ASN A 230 7.28 -2.79 2.95
C ASN A 230 7.12 -3.91 1.89
N ARG A 231 8.14 -4.74 1.73
CA ARG A 231 8.14 -5.88 0.79
C ARG A 231 7.09 -6.92 1.14
N ARG A 232 6.82 -7.11 2.44
CA ARG A 232 5.76 -8.00 2.92
C ARG A 232 4.36 -7.58 2.45
N ASP A 233 4.18 -6.30 2.09
CA ASP A 233 2.93 -5.80 1.55
C ASP A 233 2.70 -6.27 0.11
N PHE A 234 3.68 -6.89 -0.53
CA PHE A 234 3.52 -7.58 -1.81
C PHE A 234 3.36 -9.09 -1.62
N ASP A 235 4.20 -9.67 -0.76
CA ASP A 235 4.14 -11.09 -0.42
C ASP A 235 4.63 -11.36 1.02
N GLU A 236 3.81 -12.05 1.83
CA GLU A 236 4.12 -12.33 3.24
C GLU A 236 5.39 -13.15 3.44
N LEU A 237 5.86 -13.88 2.41
CA LEU A 237 7.04 -14.73 2.52
C LEU A 237 8.32 -13.92 2.81
N TYR A 238 8.36 -12.63 2.46
CA TYR A 238 9.48 -11.75 2.78
C TYR A 238 9.84 -11.72 4.28
N ASP A 239 8.86 -11.87 5.17
CA ASP A 239 9.08 -11.89 6.63
C ASP A 239 9.75 -13.18 7.12
N TYR A 240 9.70 -14.24 6.32
CA TYR A 240 10.21 -15.57 6.69
C TYR A 240 11.54 -15.92 5.98
N LEU A 241 12.08 -15.00 5.18
CA LEU A 241 13.34 -15.24 4.46
C LEU A 241 14.54 -15.16 5.40
N ASN A 242 15.14 -16.32 5.69
CA ASN A 242 16.43 -16.40 6.37
C ASN A 242 17.58 -15.84 5.51
N ASN A 243 17.44 -15.93 4.18
CA ASN A 243 18.41 -15.39 3.22
C ASN A 243 17.69 -14.47 2.24
N ARG A 244 17.99 -13.17 2.31
CA ARG A 244 17.39 -12.15 1.43
C ARG A 244 17.72 -12.37 -0.05
N ASN A 245 18.86 -13.01 -0.36
CA ASN A 245 19.21 -13.34 -1.75
C ASN A 245 18.28 -14.41 -2.37
N ALA A 246 17.47 -15.11 -1.57
CA ALA A 246 16.45 -16.01 -2.10
C ALA A 246 15.34 -15.27 -2.87
N ALA A 247 15.12 -13.97 -2.58
CA ALA A 247 14.10 -13.15 -3.23
C ALA A 247 14.61 -12.36 -4.45
N LEU A 248 15.81 -12.64 -4.98
CA LEU A 248 16.38 -11.87 -6.09
C LEU A 248 15.47 -11.81 -7.33
N ASN A 249 14.67 -12.85 -7.58
CA ASN A 249 13.71 -12.81 -8.68
C ASN A 249 12.47 -11.96 -8.34
N LEU A 250 12.04 -11.93 -7.08
CA LEU A 250 10.96 -11.07 -6.62
C LEU A 250 11.34 -9.59 -6.69
N GLU A 251 12.61 -9.25 -6.42
CA GLU A 251 13.09 -7.87 -6.52
C GLU A 251 12.97 -7.29 -7.95
N LYS A 252 12.87 -8.14 -8.99
CA LYS A 252 12.61 -7.70 -10.37
C LYS A 252 11.18 -7.18 -10.57
N LEU A 253 10.28 -7.44 -9.63
CA LEU A 253 8.89 -6.98 -9.66
C LEU A 253 8.75 -5.57 -9.04
N ILE A 254 9.76 -5.12 -8.29
CA ILE A 254 9.80 -3.75 -7.78
C ILE A 254 9.89 -2.78 -8.98
N ASN A 255 9.04 -1.75 -8.97
CA ASN A 255 8.76 -0.83 -10.06
C ASN A 255 8.19 -1.48 -11.33
N ASN A 256 7.77 -2.74 -11.24
CA ASN A 256 7.17 -3.53 -12.32
C ASN A 256 6.00 -4.37 -11.78
N GLY A 257 4.98 -3.66 -11.28
CA GLY A 257 3.79 -4.25 -10.66
C GLY A 257 3.80 -4.11 -9.14
N TRP A 258 4.97 -4.06 -8.49
CA TRP A 258 5.10 -3.79 -7.06
C TRP A 258 5.81 -2.45 -6.83
N PHE A 259 5.25 -1.59 -5.99
CA PHE A 259 5.75 -0.23 -5.78
C PHE A 259 5.94 0.05 -4.29
N LEU A 260 7.20 0.23 -3.89
CA LEU A 260 7.56 0.57 -2.52
C LEU A 260 7.28 2.04 -2.24
N ILE A 261 6.18 2.38 -1.58
CA ILE A 261 5.73 3.75 -1.30
C ILE A 261 5.99 4.11 0.18
N GLY A 262 7.20 4.55 0.50
CA GLY A 262 7.55 4.94 1.87
C GLY A 262 8.93 5.55 1.95
N PRO A 263 9.37 6.01 3.14
CA PRO A 263 10.76 6.41 3.32
C PRO A 263 11.66 5.21 2.98
N ASP A 264 12.63 5.42 2.09
CA ASP A 264 13.50 4.38 1.56
C ASP A 264 14.02 3.47 2.67
N THR A 265 13.50 2.23 2.77
CA THR A 265 14.24 1.16 3.43
C THR A 265 15.06 0.44 2.37
N PRO A 266 16.35 0.80 2.18
CA PRO A 266 17.23 -0.03 1.39
C PRO A 266 17.21 -1.44 1.96
N ILE A 267 17.34 -2.44 1.09
CA ILE A 267 17.64 -3.81 1.53
C ILE A 267 18.92 -3.68 2.33
N ALA A 268 18.85 -3.80 3.66
CA ALA A 268 20.06 -3.92 4.45
C ALA A 268 20.83 -5.13 3.90
N THR A 269 21.91 -4.86 3.18
CA THR A 269 22.90 -5.86 2.83
C THR A 269 23.46 -6.34 4.16
N ASN A 270 23.50 -7.66 4.36
CA ASN A 270 23.88 -8.25 5.64
C ASN A 270 25.20 -7.63 6.13
N LYS A 271 25.18 -7.15 7.37
CA LYS A 271 26.33 -6.56 8.06
C LYS A 271 27.35 -7.62 8.51
N ASP A 272 27.36 -8.78 7.87
CA ASP A 272 28.17 -9.94 8.26
C ASP A 272 29.25 -10.32 7.22
N GLU A 273 29.47 -9.51 6.18
CA GLU A 273 30.60 -9.67 5.25
C GLU A 273 31.79 -8.75 5.57
N ALA A 274 32.01 -8.47 6.86
CA ALA A 274 33.20 -7.77 7.34
C ALA A 274 33.86 -8.55 8.48
N SER A 275 34.21 -9.80 8.23
CA SER A 275 35.15 -10.57 9.05
C SER A 275 35.85 -11.63 8.20
N ASP A 276 36.59 -11.19 7.18
CA ASP A 276 37.67 -11.98 6.62
C ASP A 276 38.91 -11.09 6.46
N PRO A 277 40.02 -11.36 7.17
CA PRO A 277 41.21 -10.52 7.11
C PRO A 277 42.03 -10.79 5.84
N ALA A 278 42.17 -9.73 5.05
CA ALA A 278 43.33 -9.42 4.21
C ALA A 278 43.74 -10.45 3.14
N LEU A 279 43.37 -10.16 1.88
CA LEU A 279 44.24 -10.41 0.73
C LEU A 279 44.87 -9.08 0.28
N PRO A 280 46.16 -9.06 -0.11
CA PRO A 280 46.94 -7.84 -0.19
C PRO A 280 46.58 -6.99 -1.41
N LEU A 281 46.56 -5.68 -1.18
CA LEU A 281 46.48 -4.62 -2.19
C LEU A 281 47.58 -4.80 -3.25
N ILE A 282 47.19 -5.11 -4.48
CA ILE A 282 48.05 -4.93 -5.64
C ILE A 282 48.11 -3.43 -5.94
N SER A 283 49.24 -2.84 -5.58
CA SER A 283 49.66 -1.49 -5.93
C SER A 283 49.68 -1.33 -7.46
N GLN A 284 48.81 -0.50 -8.02
CA GLN A 284 49.00 0.02 -9.37
C GLN A 284 49.66 1.39 -9.27
N SER A 285 50.98 1.36 -9.51
CA SER A 285 51.80 2.54 -9.76
C SER A 285 51.50 3.04 -11.17
N SER A 286 51.03 4.29 -11.27
CA SER A 286 51.05 5.04 -12.52
C SER A 286 52.49 5.25 -12.97
N THR A 287 52.79 4.88 -14.22
CA THR A 287 53.95 5.43 -14.94
C THR A 287 53.54 5.56 -16.40
N GLU A 288 53.31 6.82 -16.80
CA GLU A 288 53.32 7.26 -18.20
C GLU A 288 54.67 6.92 -18.84
N LEU A 289 54.65 6.47 -20.10
CA LEU A 289 55.69 6.84 -21.07
C LEU A 289 55.20 6.66 -22.51
N GLN A 290 55.46 7.72 -23.27
CA GLN A 290 55.12 8.05 -24.64
C GLN A 290 55.51 7.03 -25.74
N ASP A 291 54.82 7.21 -26.87
CA ASP A 291 55.26 7.07 -28.26
C ASP A 291 55.84 5.73 -28.73
N ASP A 292 55.13 5.08 -29.67
CA ASP A 292 55.74 4.91 -31.00
C ASP A 292 54.71 4.69 -32.11
N ILE A 293 54.95 5.39 -33.21
CA ILE A 293 54.25 5.33 -34.49
C ILE A 293 54.84 4.16 -35.28
N SER A 294 54.04 3.19 -35.70
CA SER A 294 54.38 2.43 -36.90
C SER A 294 53.20 1.76 -37.58
N ALA A 295 53.31 1.73 -38.90
CA ALA A 295 52.27 1.56 -39.87
C ALA A 295 52.01 0.09 -40.28
N ALA A 296 50.91 -0.05 -41.04
CA ALA A 296 50.60 -1.03 -42.10
C ALA A 296 49.79 -2.29 -41.72
N PRO A 297 49.12 -2.97 -42.67
CA PRO A 297 48.63 -2.54 -44.00
C PRO A 297 47.15 -2.86 -44.29
N ILE A 298 46.61 -2.19 -45.32
CA ILE A 298 45.37 -2.48 -46.03
C ILE A 298 45.51 -3.81 -46.80
N PRO A 299 44.56 -4.76 -46.71
CA PRO A 299 44.49 -5.88 -47.62
C PRO A 299 43.67 -5.51 -48.86
N ASP A 300 44.32 -5.57 -50.03
CA ASP A 300 43.70 -5.43 -51.33
C ASP A 300 43.42 -6.81 -51.94
N GLY A 301 42.19 -6.98 -52.42
CA GLY A 301 41.80 -7.82 -53.56
C GLY A 301 42.07 -9.33 -53.55
N LYS A 302 40.98 -10.11 -53.61
CA LYS A 302 40.82 -11.08 -54.70
C LYS A 302 39.35 -11.37 -55.03
N GLN A 303 39.05 -11.19 -56.31
CA GLN A 303 37.84 -11.59 -57.03
C GLN A 303 37.72 -13.12 -57.10
N GLU A 304 36.48 -13.63 -57.18
CA GLU A 304 36.05 -14.54 -58.27
C GLU A 304 34.52 -14.76 -58.21
N GLN A 305 33.88 -14.46 -59.35
CA GLN A 305 32.59 -14.92 -59.89
C GLN A 305 31.27 -14.59 -59.17
#